data_AF-A0A7W6VAD1-F1
#
_entry.id   AF-A0A7W6VAD1-F1
#
_cell.length_a   1.000
_cell.length_b   1.000
_cell.length_c   1.000
_cell.angle_alpha   90.00
_cell.angle_beta   90.00
_cell.angle_gamma   90.00
#
_symmetry.space_group_name_H-M   'P 1'
#
loop_
_entity.id
_entity.type
_entity.pdbx_description
1 polymer ?
#
loop_
_entity_poly.entity_id
_entity_poly.type
_entity_poly.pdbx_seq_one_letter_code
_entity_poly.pdbx_strand_id
1 'polypeptide(L)'
;MKRRTLMQATVATVALLLSVPAMADSMADAKTVVDKYASKVSAWDGPTSGPKGASGKNIVILAADMKNGGILGVVNGVRERRAPWAGR
;
A
#
# COMPACT_ATOMS: atom_id res chain seq x y z
N MET A 1 -23.95 48.21 -31.79
CA MET A 1 -22.78 47.85 -30.95
C MET A 1 -23.14 47.21 -29.61
N LYS A 2 -24.19 47.65 -28.90
CA LYS A 2 -24.54 47.16 -27.54
C LYS A 2 -24.88 45.65 -27.41
N ARG A 3 -25.51 45.02 -28.42
CA ARG A 3 -25.90 43.59 -28.37
C ARG A 3 -24.72 42.60 -28.51
N ARG A 4 -23.71 42.95 -29.32
CA ARG A 4 -22.50 42.13 -29.50
C ARG A 4 -21.64 42.14 -28.24
N THR A 5 -21.50 43.31 -27.62
CA THR A 5 -20.81 43.45 -26.33
C THR A 5 -21.52 42.67 -25.22
N LEU A 6 -22.85 42.68 -25.21
CA LEU A 6 -23.63 41.88 -24.24
C LEU A 6 -23.42 40.37 -24.44
N MET A 7 -23.46 39.87 -25.68
CA MET A 7 -23.19 38.45 -25.96
C MET A 7 -21.76 38.04 -25.60
N GLN A 8 -20.77 38.86 -25.94
CA GLN A 8 -19.37 38.58 -25.61
C GLN A 8 -19.13 38.57 -24.10
N ALA A 9 -19.74 39.51 -23.37
CA ALA A 9 -19.68 39.53 -21.91
C ALA A 9 -20.32 38.27 -21.31
N THR A 10 -21.45 37.82 -21.84
CA THR A 10 -22.15 36.63 -21.33
C THR A 10 -21.34 35.35 -21.56
N VAL A 11 -20.75 35.19 -22.74
CA VAL A 11 -19.88 34.04 -23.06
C VAL A 11 -18.62 34.03 -22.20
N ALA A 12 -18.00 35.20 -21.98
CA ALA A 12 -16.83 35.32 -21.11
C ALA A 12 -17.15 34.95 -19.65
N THR A 13 -18.30 35.38 -19.13
CA THR A 13 -18.74 35.01 -17.77
C THR A 13 -19.02 33.51 -17.64
N VAL A 14 -19.67 32.90 -18.64
CA VAL A 14 -19.92 31.45 -18.63
C VAL A 14 -18.62 30.65 -18.74
N ALA A 15 -17.67 31.08 -19.58
CA ALA A 15 -16.37 30.43 -19.70
C ALA A 15 -15.57 30.47 -18.38
N LEU A 16 -15.66 31.58 -17.64
CA LEU A 16 -14.99 31.73 -16.34
C LEU A 16 -15.65 30.87 -15.24
N LEU A 17 -16.96 30.66 -15.31
CA LEU A 17 -17.69 29.80 -14.38
C LEU A 17 -17.44 28.30 -14.61
N LEU A 18 -17.07 27.91 -15.84
CA LEU A 18 -16.77 26.51 -16.18
C LEU A 18 -15.30 26.13 -15.95
N SER A 19 -14.41 27.11 -15.73
CA SER A 19 -12.98 26.89 -15.51
C SER A 19 -12.59 26.55 -14.06
N VAL A 20 -13.52 26.03 -13.25
CA VAL A 20 -13.20 25.62 -11.87
C VAL A 20 -12.31 24.37 -11.94
N PRO A 21 -11.08 24.41 -11.38
CA PRO A 21 -10.21 23.24 -11.35
C PRO A 21 -10.86 22.14 -10.49
N ALA A 22 -10.86 20.90 -10.99
CA ALA A 22 -11.21 19.74 -10.18
C ALA A 22 -10.13 19.54 -9.10
N MET A 23 -10.49 19.79 -7.85
CA MET A 23 -9.61 19.55 -6.70
C MET A 23 -9.70 18.07 -6.33
N ALA A 24 -8.64 17.30 -6.60
CA ALA A 24 -8.54 15.93 -6.12
C ALA A 24 -8.37 15.93 -4.60
N ASP A 25 -9.18 15.14 -3.88
CA ASP A 25 -9.04 14.98 -2.43
C ASP A 25 -8.01 13.88 -2.13
N SER A 26 -6.75 14.30 -2.15
CA SER A 26 -5.60 13.41 -1.90
C SER A 26 -5.67 12.65 -0.56
N MET A 27 -6.39 13.17 0.44
CA MET A 27 -6.54 12.49 1.73
C MET A 27 -7.61 11.41 1.68
N ALA A 28 -8.71 11.65 0.96
CA ALA A 28 -9.71 10.61 0.69
C ALA A 28 -9.11 9.43 -0.10
N ASP A 29 -8.30 9.73 -1.11
CA ASP A 29 -7.60 8.71 -1.92
C ASP A 29 -6.60 7.92 -1.07
N ALA A 30 -5.78 8.62 -0.27
CA ALA A 30 -4.84 7.97 0.64
C ALA A 30 -5.54 7.06 1.67
N LYS A 31 -6.67 7.52 2.22
CA LYS A 31 -7.46 6.72 3.18
C LYS A 31 -7.99 5.44 2.54
N THR A 32 -8.45 5.49 1.30
CA THR A 32 -8.95 4.31 0.57
C THR A 32 -7.87 3.23 0.43
N VAL A 33 -6.61 3.63 0.19
CA VAL A 33 -5.48 2.68 0.13
C VAL A 33 -5.22 2.05 1.49
N VAL A 34 -5.21 2.85 2.56
CA VAL A 34 -4.99 2.35 3.92
C VAL A 34 -6.10 1.37 4.32
N ASP A 35 -7.37 1.73 4.11
CA ASP A 35 -8.51 0.87 4.44
C ASP A 35 -8.43 -0.50 3.73
N LYS A 36 -7.89 -0.53 2.51
CA LYS A 36 -7.72 -1.76 1.72
C LYS A 36 -6.66 -2.72 2.28
N TYR A 37 -5.58 -2.21 2.86
CA TYR A 37 -4.40 -3.03 3.21
C TYR A 37 -4.07 -3.07 4.70
N ALA A 38 -4.61 -2.15 5.51
CA ALA A 38 -4.35 -2.09 6.95
C ALA A 38 -5.19 -3.09 7.75
N SER A 39 -6.12 -3.80 7.11
CA SER A 39 -6.87 -4.87 7.76
C SER A 39 -5.95 -6.01 8.17
N LYS A 40 -6.21 -6.61 9.35
CA LYS A 40 -5.47 -7.77 9.82
C LYS A 40 -5.63 -8.95 8.85
N VAL A 41 -4.52 -9.47 8.35
CA VAL A 41 -4.48 -10.75 7.62
C VAL A 41 -4.66 -11.88 8.63
N SER A 42 -5.82 -12.54 8.59
CA SER A 42 -6.16 -13.66 9.48
C SER A 42 -5.83 -15.03 8.88
N ALA A 43 -5.71 -15.11 7.57
CA ALA A 43 -5.36 -16.32 6.83
C ALA A 43 -4.22 -16.03 5.85
N TRP A 44 -3.29 -16.98 5.71
CA TRP A 44 -2.20 -16.90 4.75
C TRP A 44 -2.73 -17.14 3.34
N ASP A 45 -2.57 -16.17 2.45
CA ASP A 45 -2.95 -16.22 1.03
C ASP A 45 -1.77 -16.49 0.09
N GLY A 46 -0.56 -16.65 0.63
CA GLY A 46 0.65 -16.92 -0.13
C GLY A 46 0.88 -18.41 -0.45
N PRO A 47 2.03 -18.74 -1.08
CA PRO A 47 2.37 -20.12 -1.42
C PRO A 47 2.40 -21.04 -0.20
N THR A 48 1.76 -22.19 -0.32
CA THR A 48 1.76 -23.26 0.69
C THR A 48 2.73 -24.41 0.36
N SER A 49 3.32 -24.36 -0.83
CA SER A 49 4.32 -25.31 -1.30
C SER A 49 5.58 -24.59 -1.77
N GLY A 50 6.70 -25.31 -1.77
CA GLY A 50 8.00 -24.81 -2.17
C GLY A 50 9.03 -25.93 -2.24
N PRO A 51 10.31 -25.58 -2.48
CA PRO A 51 11.40 -26.55 -2.51
C PRO A 51 11.46 -27.37 -1.21
N LYS A 52 11.79 -28.65 -1.32
CA LYS A 52 12.02 -29.50 -0.14
C LYS A 52 13.14 -28.91 0.70
N GLY A 53 12.95 -28.87 2.02
CA GLY A 53 13.98 -28.42 2.95
C GLY A 53 15.22 -29.30 2.86
N ALA A 54 16.40 -28.68 2.86
CA ALA A 54 17.68 -29.37 2.91
C ALA A 54 18.13 -29.54 4.36
N SER A 55 18.32 -30.79 4.80
CA SER A 55 18.84 -31.10 6.13
C SER A 55 20.36 -30.90 6.21
N GLY A 56 20.88 -30.72 7.43
CA GLY A 56 22.33 -30.60 7.68
C GLY A 56 22.97 -29.32 7.15
N LYS A 57 22.16 -28.31 6.79
CA LYS A 57 22.65 -27.01 6.31
C LYS A 57 22.71 -25.99 7.45
N ASN A 58 23.75 -25.17 7.42
CA ASN A 58 23.86 -23.98 8.26
C ASN A 58 23.21 -22.80 7.54
N ILE A 59 22.40 -22.04 8.28
CA ILE A 59 21.76 -20.81 7.80
C ILE A 59 22.43 -19.66 8.54
N VAL A 60 23.01 -18.72 7.79
CA VAL A 60 23.59 -17.48 8.34
C VAL A 60 22.60 -16.36 8.10
N ILE A 61 22.21 -15.66 9.17
CA ILE A 61 21.33 -14.50 9.11
C ILE A 61 22.19 -13.26 9.33
N LEU A 62 22.35 -12.44 8.29
CA LEU A 62 22.95 -11.12 8.41
C LEU A 62 21.86 -10.10 8.69
N ALA A 63 21.88 -9.54 9.88
CA ALA A 63 20.95 -8.51 10.32
C ALA A 63 21.71 -7.25 10.73
N ALA A 64 21.02 -6.11 10.74
CA ALA A 64 21.52 -4.92 11.43
C ALA A 64 21.47 -5.14 12.96
N ASP A 65 21.45 -4.06 13.75
CA ASP A 65 21.32 -4.24 15.20
C ASP A 65 20.00 -4.94 15.56
N MET A 66 20.05 -5.87 16.52
CA MET A 66 18.89 -6.66 16.93
C MET A 66 18.01 -5.94 17.96
N LYS A 67 18.11 -4.61 18.05
CA LYS A 67 17.32 -3.82 19.02
C LYS A 67 15.98 -3.42 18.44
N ASN A 68 15.86 -3.38 17.11
CA ASN A 68 14.58 -3.17 16.44
C ASN A 68 13.71 -4.44 16.51
N GLY A 69 12.48 -4.30 17.01
CA GLY A 69 11.54 -5.41 17.14
C GLY A 69 11.17 -6.08 15.80
N GLY A 70 11.21 -5.34 14.69
CA GLY A 70 10.98 -5.89 13.35
C GLY A 70 12.09 -6.83 12.90
N ILE A 71 13.36 -6.43 13.10
CA ILE A 71 14.51 -7.28 12.80
C ILE A 71 14.48 -8.54 13.67
N LEU A 72 14.23 -8.38 14.97
CA LEU A 72 14.14 -9.50 15.90
C LEU A 72 13.02 -10.48 15.52
N GLY A 73 11.86 -9.96 15.10
CA GLY A 73 10.72 -10.75 14.63
C GLY A 73 11.07 -11.61 13.42
N VAL A 74 11.79 -11.05 12.44
CA VAL A 74 12.24 -11.81 11.26
C VAL A 74 13.22 -12.92 11.66
N VAL A 75 14.21 -12.62 12.50
CA VAL A 75 15.20 -13.61 12.96
C VAL A 75 14.51 -14.77 13.70
N ASN A 76 13.56 -14.46 14.58
CA ASN A 76 12.82 -15.47 15.33
C ASN A 76 11.91 -16.31 14.42
N GLY A 77 11.22 -15.69 13.46
CA GLY A 77 10.39 -16.42 12.50
C GLY A 77 11.18 -17.43 11.66
N VAL A 78 12.41 -17.08 11.27
CA VAL A 78 13.32 -18.02 10.57
C VAL A 78 13.74 -19.18 11.48
N ARG A 79 13.96 -18.92 12.78
CA ARG A 79 14.30 -19.97 13.77
C ARG A 79 13.13 -20.90 14.04
N GLU A 80 11.91 -20.39 14.13
CA GLU A 80 10.70 -21.17 14.42
C GLU A 80 10.35 -22.14 13.27
N ARG A 81 10.52 -21.71 12.01
CA ARG A 81 10.30 -22.57 10.81
C ARG A 81 11.30 -23.70 10.63
N ARG A 82 12.33 -23.80 11.48
CA ARG A 82 13.24 -24.96 11.51
C ARG A 82 12.54 -26.21 12.07
N ALA A 83 11.43 -26.06 12.78
CA ALA A 83 10.49 -27.14 13.08
C ALA A 83 9.47 -27.30 11.94
N PRO A 84 8.98 -28.52 11.64
CA PRO A 84 7.98 -28.73 10.58
C PRO A 84 6.75 -27.82 10.78
N TRP A 85 6.36 -27.10 9.73
CA TRP A 85 5.13 -26.30 9.71
C TRP A 85 3.91 -27.24 9.81
N ALA A 86 3.40 -27.43 11.03
CA ALA A 86 2.12 -28.09 11.27
C ALA A 86 1.03 -27.08 10.95
N GLY A 87 0.43 -27.20 9.76
CA GLY A 87 -0.67 -26.36 9.33
C GLY A 87 -1.75 -26.26 10.41
N ARG A 88 -2.02 -25.02 10.82
CA ARG A 88 -3.33 -24.59 11.29
C ARG A 88 -3.89 -23.64 10.24
#